data_AF-A0A258LY08-F1
#
_entry.id   AF-A0A258LY08-F1
#
_cell.length_a   1.000
_cell.length_b   1.000
_cell.length_c   1.000
_cell.angle_alpha   90.00
_cell.angle_beta   90.00
_cell.angle_gamma   90.00
#
_symmetry.space_group_name_H-M   'P 1'
#
loop_
_entity.id
_entity.type
_entity.pdbx_description
1 polymer ?
#
loop_
_entity_poly.entity_id
_entity_poly.type
_entity_poly.pdbx_seq_one_letter_code
_entity_poly.pdbx_strand_id
1 'polypeptide(L)'
;MKNLFMRIWRKFNHLLRTKSAAVAQMKKKLFRKRQNLQGTSSGIPPKHQLCSVVIPALNEEKAIASVVLYALSDTATGEVIVIDDSSIDNTARLAKESGAIVITSSMLGKGASMHDGIEAASHDYIVFLDGDLSGLQENIVSKMLEPLLSDNADFIKAKFSRGGGRVTELTAKPMLKVFFPEVSCISQPLGGIIACKKALLKKLTFESGYGVDIGLLIDAHLKGARICEVDIGSLEHDSQPLVDLTTMANEVARVIHHYSRQAGRLHVEQISEMYEEQRVATASFDYIINRQKGRRKVVLLDMDGTITPNRFVKDLAKFTHTEETLDALLDSAENDAATRSEKIAEIFKFTHRNQFEKVSMSMPIRDGVIEFVNQMKRNGFMVGLISDSYFIAAEIMRKRIFADFAIAHTLKFQNDICTGKLKLSADFYADQKLASGQICKGNVLNRFLSKLNNPLFNEVWAIGDNLNDLNMLLLADKSFVIEPKSKEFLRHKHIKQISSFNELLTVSLFS
;
A
#
# COMPACT_ATOMS: atom_id res chain seq x y z
N MET A 1 -33.18 -14.27 30.30
CA MET A 1 -32.32 -13.79 29.19
C MET A 1 -32.89 -12.60 28.40
N LYS A 2 -34.18 -12.54 28.04
CA LYS A 2 -34.77 -11.42 27.26
C LYS A 2 -34.66 -10.02 27.90
N ASN A 3 -34.76 -9.91 29.23
CA ASN A 3 -34.68 -8.61 29.93
C ASN A 3 -33.26 -8.02 30.02
N LEU A 4 -32.22 -8.85 29.94
CA LEU A 4 -30.82 -8.39 29.96
C LEU A 4 -30.44 -7.80 28.59
N PHE A 5 -30.89 -8.45 27.51
CA PHE A 5 -30.65 -8.02 26.13
C PHE A 5 -31.33 -6.68 25.82
N MET A 6 -32.57 -6.46 26.30
CA MET A 6 -33.25 -5.16 26.18
C MET A 6 -32.54 -4.05 26.97
N ARG A 7 -31.97 -4.34 28.14
CA ARG A 7 -31.20 -3.35 28.93
C ARG A 7 -29.88 -2.98 28.24
N ILE A 8 -29.20 -3.95 27.64
CA ILE A 8 -27.96 -3.73 26.88
C ILE A 8 -28.27 -2.94 25.60
N TRP A 9 -29.31 -3.31 24.85
CA TRP A 9 -29.75 -2.57 23.66
C TRP A 9 -30.12 -1.13 24.02
N ARG A 10 -30.92 -0.90 25.07
CA ARG A 10 -31.27 0.46 25.53
C ARG A 10 -30.03 1.28 25.91
N LYS A 11 -29.05 0.70 26.59
CA LYS A 11 -27.77 1.38 26.89
C LYS A 11 -26.96 1.69 25.63
N PHE A 12 -26.93 0.77 24.67
CA PHE A 12 -26.22 0.94 23.40
C PHE A 12 -26.85 2.03 22.52
N ASN A 13 -28.19 2.02 22.39
CA ASN A 13 -28.94 3.05 21.67
C ASN A 13 -28.85 4.43 22.35
N HIS A 14 -28.79 4.45 23.69
CA HIS A 14 -28.54 5.68 24.43
C HIS A 14 -27.13 6.22 24.15
N LEU A 15 -26.10 5.36 24.07
CA LEU A 15 -24.73 5.74 23.75
C LEU A 15 -24.58 6.29 22.32
N LEU A 16 -25.28 5.68 21.36
CA LEU A 16 -25.32 6.15 19.97
C LEU A 16 -26.02 7.50 19.84
N ARG A 17 -27.14 7.69 20.54
CA ARG A 17 -27.85 8.98 20.60
C ARG A 17 -27.03 10.07 21.28
N THR A 18 -26.27 9.77 22.34
CA THR A 18 -25.44 10.78 23.02
C THR A 18 -24.23 11.19 22.19
N LYS A 19 -23.59 10.26 21.46
CA LYS A 19 -22.53 10.62 20.50
C LYS A 19 -23.06 11.48 19.34
N SER A 20 -24.21 11.13 18.77
CA SER A 20 -24.86 11.94 17.72
C SER A 20 -25.29 13.32 18.24
N ALA A 21 -25.80 13.40 19.46
CA ALA A 21 -26.14 14.67 20.11
C ALA A 21 -24.91 15.53 20.41
N ALA A 22 -23.78 14.93 20.82
CA ALA A 22 -22.52 15.63 21.03
C ALA A 22 -21.98 16.25 19.72
N VAL A 23 -22.05 15.51 18.61
CA VAL A 23 -21.69 16.02 17.27
C VAL A 23 -22.64 17.15 16.84
N ALA A 24 -23.95 17.03 17.08
CA ALA A 24 -24.93 18.08 16.78
C ALA A 24 -24.74 19.34 17.65
N GLN A 25 -24.37 19.17 18.92
CA GLN A 25 -24.09 20.26 19.86
C GLN A 25 -22.76 20.95 19.50
N MET A 26 -21.76 20.20 19.04
CA MET A 26 -20.51 20.73 18.50
C MET A 26 -20.77 21.54 17.20
N LYS A 27 -21.59 21.03 16.27
CA LYS A 27 -22.06 21.78 15.08
C LYS A 27 -22.72 23.11 15.46
N LYS A 28 -23.65 23.11 16.45
CA LYS A 28 -24.30 24.35 16.92
C LYS A 28 -23.32 25.33 17.59
N LYS A 29 -22.35 24.83 18.36
CA LYS A 29 -21.35 25.65 19.05
C LYS A 29 -20.39 26.30 18.05
N LEU A 30 -19.95 25.55 17.03
CA LEU A 30 -19.11 26.05 15.93
C LEU A 30 -19.85 27.07 15.06
N PHE A 31 -21.13 26.82 14.74
CA PHE A 31 -21.96 27.75 13.96
C PHE A 31 -22.20 29.09 14.67
N ARG A 32 -22.41 29.07 16.00
CA ARG A 32 -22.51 30.29 16.82
C ARG A 32 -21.17 31.03 16.95
N LYS A 33 -20.04 30.31 17.06
CA LYS A 33 -18.68 30.92 17.10
C LYS A 33 -18.37 31.66 15.80
N ARG A 34 -18.85 31.13 14.65
CA ARG A 34 -18.72 31.73 13.31
C ARG A 34 -19.45 33.09 13.15
N GLN A 35 -20.55 33.30 13.87
CA GLN A 35 -21.26 34.59 13.86
C GLN A 35 -20.62 35.65 14.77
N ASN A 36 -19.96 35.23 15.85
CA ASN A 36 -19.38 36.17 16.84
C ASN A 36 -17.95 36.65 16.50
N LEU A 37 -17.26 36.04 15.53
CA LEU A 37 -15.90 36.43 15.10
C LEU A 37 -15.88 37.55 14.04
N GLN A 38 -17.02 38.13 13.66
CA GLN A 38 -17.12 39.22 12.69
C GLN A 38 -16.91 40.63 13.30
N GLY A 39 -16.42 40.73 14.54
CA GLY A 39 -16.20 42.01 15.21
C GLY A 39 -14.79 42.16 15.78
N THR A 40 -14.08 43.20 15.33
CA THR A 40 -12.82 43.79 15.84
C THR A 40 -11.49 43.28 15.26
N SER A 41 -10.54 44.21 15.13
CA SER A 41 -9.62 44.39 14.00
C SER A 41 -8.12 44.21 14.33
N SER A 42 -7.33 43.64 13.40
CA SER A 42 -5.99 44.14 13.02
C SER A 42 -5.44 43.45 11.74
N GLY A 43 -5.09 44.25 10.72
CA GLY A 43 -3.93 44.05 9.84
C GLY A 43 -3.91 42.99 8.71
N ILE A 44 -4.80 42.00 8.64
CA ILE A 44 -4.76 40.97 7.58
C ILE A 44 -6.09 40.99 6.80
N PRO A 45 -6.11 41.08 5.45
CA PRO A 45 -7.38 41.01 4.72
C PRO A 45 -8.05 39.65 4.97
N PRO A 46 -9.37 39.59 5.20
CA PRO A 46 -10.06 38.33 5.47
C PRO A 46 -10.03 37.48 4.19
N LYS A 47 -9.07 36.55 4.12
CA LYS A 47 -8.89 35.69 2.95
C LYS A 47 -9.69 34.41 3.14
N HIS A 48 -10.86 34.39 2.49
CA HIS A 48 -11.71 33.22 2.34
C HIS A 48 -10.99 32.16 1.48
N GLN A 49 -10.95 30.90 1.95
CA GLN A 49 -10.73 29.69 1.13
C GLN A 49 -9.48 29.71 0.23
N LEU A 50 -8.31 29.55 0.84
CA LEU A 50 -6.99 29.68 0.19
C LEU A 50 -6.35 28.34 -0.21
N CYS A 51 -6.71 27.23 0.41
CA CYS A 51 -6.04 25.95 0.20
C CYS A 51 -7.01 24.79 0.00
N SER A 52 -6.47 23.73 -0.59
CA SER A 52 -7.08 22.41 -0.57
C SER A 52 -6.41 21.60 0.53
N VAL A 53 -7.20 21.09 1.47
CA VAL A 53 -6.70 20.15 2.48
C VAL A 53 -6.86 18.74 1.93
N VAL A 54 -5.77 18.00 1.83
CA VAL A 54 -5.75 16.62 1.34
C VAL A 54 -5.49 15.68 2.52
N ILE A 55 -6.34 14.66 2.66
CA ILE A 55 -6.27 13.68 3.75
C ILE A 55 -6.23 12.27 3.15
N PRO A 56 -5.04 11.65 3.03
CA PRO A 56 -4.92 10.22 2.78
C PRO A 56 -5.52 9.43 3.95
N ALA A 57 -6.38 8.45 3.67
CA ALA A 57 -7.06 7.69 4.71
C ALA A 57 -7.12 6.18 4.39
N LEU A 58 -6.81 5.33 5.38
CA LEU A 58 -6.91 3.88 5.30
C LEU A 58 -7.41 3.31 6.64
N ASN A 59 -8.69 2.94 6.69
CA ASN A 59 -9.34 2.40 7.90
C ASN A 59 -9.29 3.33 9.12
N GLU A 60 -9.66 4.60 8.91
CA GLU A 60 -9.66 5.68 9.89
C GLU A 60 -11.06 6.03 10.40
N GLU A 61 -12.02 5.10 10.43
CA GLU A 61 -13.42 5.40 10.79
C GLU A 61 -13.58 6.04 12.18
N LYS A 62 -12.60 5.84 13.07
CA LYS A 62 -12.59 6.40 14.43
C LYS A 62 -12.33 7.90 14.47
N ALA A 63 -11.52 8.43 13.55
CA ALA A 63 -10.99 9.79 13.62
C ALA A 63 -11.35 10.64 12.40
N ILE A 64 -11.54 10.04 11.22
CA ILE A 64 -11.67 10.77 9.95
C ILE A 64 -12.76 11.84 9.97
N ALA A 65 -13.91 11.54 10.59
CA ALA A 65 -15.03 12.47 10.69
C ALA A 65 -14.64 13.75 11.46
N SER A 66 -13.89 13.62 12.56
CA SER A 66 -13.40 14.78 13.33
C SER A 66 -12.30 15.53 12.60
N VAL A 67 -11.39 14.85 11.89
CA VAL A 67 -10.33 15.52 11.13
C VAL A 67 -10.92 16.35 9.98
N VAL A 68 -11.89 15.81 9.25
CA VAL A 68 -12.60 16.56 8.19
C VAL A 68 -13.31 17.78 8.74
N LEU A 69 -14.08 17.63 9.83
CA LEU A 69 -14.78 18.76 10.46
C LEU A 69 -13.81 19.81 11.00
N TYR A 70 -12.68 19.38 11.54
CA TYR A 70 -11.61 20.25 11.99
C TYR A 70 -11.02 21.07 10.82
N ALA A 71 -10.64 20.40 9.73
CA ALA A 71 -10.09 21.06 8.55
C ALA A 71 -11.08 22.08 7.95
N LEU A 72 -12.36 21.71 7.82
CA LEU A 72 -13.42 22.61 7.35
C LEU A 72 -13.73 23.78 8.29
N SER A 73 -13.33 23.70 9.56
CA SER A 73 -13.55 24.78 10.54
C SER A 73 -12.51 25.90 10.43
N ASP A 74 -11.36 25.62 9.81
CA ASP A 74 -10.32 26.61 9.56
C ASP A 74 -10.70 27.49 8.36
N THR A 75 -10.66 28.81 8.54
CA THR A 75 -11.12 29.78 7.54
C THR A 75 -10.30 29.79 6.26
N ALA A 76 -9.05 29.33 6.32
CA ALA A 76 -8.19 29.22 5.15
C ALA A 76 -8.53 28.01 4.26
N THR A 77 -9.27 27.03 4.77
CA THR A 77 -9.64 25.82 4.02
C THR A 77 -10.75 26.14 3.01
N GLY A 78 -10.44 25.98 1.73
CA GLY A 78 -11.42 26.07 0.65
C GLY A 78 -12.21 24.78 0.46
N GLU A 79 -11.49 23.66 0.48
CA GLU A 79 -12.06 22.33 0.35
C GLU A 79 -11.26 21.30 1.16
N VAL A 80 -11.92 20.18 1.46
CA VAL A 80 -11.28 19.00 2.05
C VAL A 80 -11.49 17.82 1.13
N ILE A 81 -10.40 17.21 0.69
CA ILE A 81 -10.38 16.05 -0.18
C ILE A 81 -9.81 14.88 0.62
N VAL A 82 -10.64 13.87 0.86
CA VAL A 82 -10.22 12.61 1.45
C VAL A 82 -9.94 11.63 0.32
N ILE A 83 -8.71 11.12 0.28
CA ILE A 83 -8.33 10.07 -0.65
C ILE A 83 -8.37 8.74 0.10
N ASP A 84 -9.41 7.97 -0.18
CA ASP A 84 -9.67 6.68 0.44
C ASP A 84 -8.80 5.59 -0.21
N ASP A 85 -7.85 5.07 0.56
CA ASP A 85 -6.87 4.07 0.15
C ASP A 85 -7.43 2.64 0.21
N SER A 86 -8.70 2.46 -0.23
CA SER A 86 -9.46 1.22 -0.15
C SER A 86 -9.75 0.76 1.29
N SER A 87 -10.35 1.66 2.08
CA SER A 87 -10.80 1.31 3.43
C SER A 87 -11.87 0.22 3.40
N ILE A 88 -11.80 -0.71 4.36
CA ILE A 88 -12.79 -1.78 4.55
C ILE A 88 -13.79 -1.48 5.67
N ASP A 89 -13.63 -0.34 6.33
CA ASP A 89 -14.49 0.16 7.40
C ASP A 89 -15.37 1.34 6.91
N ASN A 90 -15.94 2.13 7.83
CA ASN A 90 -16.81 3.25 7.45
C ASN A 90 -16.08 4.55 7.04
N THR A 91 -14.75 4.53 6.83
CA THR A 91 -13.94 5.73 6.58
C THR A 91 -14.51 6.63 5.48
N ALA A 92 -14.66 6.09 4.26
CA ALA A 92 -15.16 6.84 3.12
C ALA A 92 -16.56 7.43 3.34
N ARG A 93 -17.46 6.65 3.95
CA ARG A 93 -18.82 7.09 4.26
C ARG A 93 -18.81 8.24 5.26
N LEU A 94 -18.06 8.11 6.35
CA LEU A 94 -17.98 9.12 7.41
C LEU A 94 -17.30 10.40 6.93
N ALA A 95 -16.26 10.29 6.10
CA ALA A 95 -15.62 11.44 5.47
C ALA A 95 -16.61 12.25 4.62
N LYS A 96 -17.39 11.57 3.77
CA LYS A 96 -18.41 12.18 2.92
C LYS A 96 -19.53 12.83 3.73
N GLU A 97 -20.03 12.15 4.77
CA GLU A 97 -21.06 12.69 5.68
C GLU A 97 -20.58 13.92 6.47
N SER A 98 -19.27 14.03 6.71
CA SER A 98 -18.64 15.19 7.33
C SER A 98 -18.41 16.36 6.37
N GLY A 99 -18.64 16.20 5.07
CA GLY A 99 -18.56 17.26 4.06
C GLY A 99 -17.28 17.26 3.23
N ALA A 100 -16.45 16.22 3.29
CA ALA A 100 -15.31 16.06 2.38
C ALA A 100 -15.74 15.58 1.00
N ILE A 101 -14.98 15.96 -0.02
CA ILE A 101 -14.94 15.27 -1.30
C ILE A 101 -14.17 13.97 -1.07
N VAL A 102 -14.73 12.83 -1.46
CA VAL A 102 -14.09 11.52 -1.28
C VAL A 102 -13.78 10.91 -2.63
N ILE A 103 -12.51 10.58 -2.85
CA ILE A 103 -12.00 9.95 -4.07
C ILE A 103 -11.29 8.66 -3.68
N THR A 104 -11.50 7.59 -4.42
CA THR A 104 -10.75 6.35 -4.22
C THR A 104 -9.34 6.49 -4.80
N SER A 105 -8.33 6.13 -4.02
CA SER A 105 -6.93 6.14 -4.45
C SER A 105 -6.73 5.26 -5.69
N SER A 106 -5.90 5.73 -6.62
CA SER A 106 -5.51 5.01 -7.84
C SER A 106 -4.61 3.80 -7.55
N MET A 107 -3.91 3.82 -6.41
CA MET A 107 -3.02 2.75 -5.96
C MET A 107 -2.92 2.74 -4.43
N LEU A 108 -2.68 1.55 -3.84
CA LEU A 108 -2.41 1.42 -2.41
C LEU A 108 -1.17 2.18 -1.97
N GLY A 109 -1.33 2.92 -0.88
CA GLY A 109 -0.25 3.52 -0.11
C GLY A 109 -0.32 5.03 -0.07
N LYS A 110 0.03 5.58 1.10
CA LYS A 110 -0.03 7.01 1.42
C LYS A 110 0.50 7.93 0.30
N GLY A 111 1.66 7.62 -0.29
CA GLY A 111 2.22 8.46 -1.34
C GLY A 111 1.38 8.55 -2.61
N ALA A 112 0.77 7.45 -3.07
CA ALA A 112 -0.16 7.48 -4.19
C ALA A 112 -1.40 8.30 -3.86
N SER A 113 -1.97 8.10 -2.67
CA SER A 113 -3.11 8.88 -2.21
C SER A 113 -2.81 10.38 -2.10
N MET A 114 -1.61 10.76 -1.65
CA MET A 114 -1.18 12.16 -1.62
C MET A 114 -1.09 12.76 -3.04
N HIS A 115 -0.53 12.00 -3.98
CA HIS A 115 -0.43 12.41 -5.39
C HIS A 115 -1.81 12.60 -6.02
N ASP A 116 -2.72 11.65 -5.84
CA ASP A 116 -4.09 11.73 -6.37
C ASP A 116 -4.85 12.94 -5.79
N GLY A 117 -4.63 13.23 -4.51
CA GLY A 117 -5.21 14.40 -3.87
C GLY A 117 -4.69 15.72 -4.44
N ILE A 118 -3.43 15.79 -4.88
CA ILE A 118 -2.90 16.97 -5.57
C ILE A 118 -3.57 17.15 -6.94
N GLU A 119 -3.76 16.06 -7.69
CA GLU A 119 -4.42 16.14 -9.00
C GLU A 119 -5.88 16.57 -8.86
N ALA A 120 -6.58 16.12 -7.80
CA ALA A 120 -7.95 16.51 -7.50
C ALA A 120 -8.10 17.95 -6.95
N ALA A 121 -7.09 18.47 -6.25
CA ALA A 121 -7.16 19.78 -5.58
C ALA A 121 -7.38 20.95 -6.55
N SER A 122 -8.27 21.88 -6.20
CA SER A 122 -8.59 23.05 -7.02
C SER A 122 -7.77 24.30 -6.68
N HIS A 123 -7.04 24.30 -5.56
CA HIS A 123 -6.28 25.47 -5.09
C HIS A 123 -4.76 25.31 -5.27
N ASP A 124 -4.06 26.44 -5.33
CA ASP A 124 -2.61 26.50 -5.51
C ASP A 124 -1.80 26.12 -4.27
N TYR A 125 -2.42 26.17 -3.09
CA TYR A 125 -1.82 25.74 -1.83
C TYR A 125 -2.45 24.44 -1.37
N ILE A 126 -1.60 23.46 -1.04
CA ILE A 126 -2.01 22.16 -0.53
C ILE A 126 -1.55 22.03 0.92
N VAL A 127 -2.45 21.56 1.78
CA VAL A 127 -2.11 21.14 3.15
C VAL A 127 -2.46 19.68 3.31
N PHE A 128 -1.47 18.85 3.61
CA PHE A 128 -1.68 17.45 3.97
C PHE A 128 -1.96 17.33 5.47
N LEU A 129 -2.96 16.53 5.83
CA LEU A 129 -3.22 16.08 7.19
C LEU A 129 -3.34 14.55 7.20
N ASP A 130 -2.92 13.91 8.28
CA ASP A 130 -3.15 12.47 8.47
C ASP A 130 -4.62 12.22 8.92
N GLY A 131 -5.20 11.10 8.49
CA GLY A 131 -6.61 10.75 8.77
C GLY A 131 -6.90 10.28 10.20
N ASP A 132 -5.84 9.95 10.96
CA ASP A 132 -5.87 9.40 12.31
C ASP A 132 -5.60 10.43 13.41
N LEU A 133 -5.48 11.71 13.04
CA LEU A 133 -5.11 12.78 13.96
C LEU A 133 -6.13 12.97 15.09
N SER A 134 -5.61 13.19 16.30
CA SER A 134 -6.38 13.53 17.48
C SER A 134 -5.72 14.69 18.25
N GLY A 135 -6.52 15.38 19.07
CA GLY A 135 -5.98 16.47 19.93
C GLY A 135 -5.46 17.70 19.18
N LEU A 136 -5.97 18.00 17.98
CA LEU A 136 -5.50 19.10 17.15
C LEU A 136 -5.77 20.47 17.80
N GLN A 137 -4.73 21.31 17.87
CA GLN A 137 -4.86 22.72 18.25
C GLN A 137 -5.66 23.50 17.21
N GLU A 138 -6.30 24.61 17.59
CA GLU A 138 -7.04 25.45 16.64
C GLU A 138 -6.09 26.07 15.57
N ASN A 139 -6.62 26.22 14.34
CA ASN A 139 -6.01 26.96 13.22
C ASN A 139 -4.67 26.42 12.67
N ILE A 140 -4.40 25.11 12.76
CA ILE A 140 -3.17 24.53 12.20
C ILE A 140 -3.07 24.78 10.68
N VAL A 141 -4.17 24.68 9.93
CA VAL A 141 -4.12 24.88 8.47
C VAL A 141 -3.71 26.31 8.15
N SER A 142 -4.34 27.30 8.79
CA SER A 142 -3.96 28.71 8.67
C SER A 142 -2.49 28.97 9.05
N LYS A 143 -2.02 28.44 10.18
CA LYS A 143 -0.62 28.58 10.64
C LYS A 143 0.38 28.00 9.63
N MET A 144 0.09 26.83 9.09
CA MET A 144 0.96 26.15 8.14
C MET A 144 1.06 26.91 6.79
N LEU A 145 0.03 27.67 6.42
CA LEU A 145 0.02 28.47 5.20
C LEU A 145 0.75 29.81 5.32
N GLU A 146 0.88 30.38 6.53
CA GLU A 146 1.44 31.72 6.73
C GLU A 146 2.81 31.93 6.07
N PRO A 147 3.79 31.00 6.17
CA PRO A 147 5.08 31.15 5.49
C PRO A 147 4.99 31.08 3.96
N LEU A 148 4.02 30.34 3.41
CA LEU A 148 3.78 30.27 1.96
C LEU A 148 3.18 31.58 1.44
N LEU A 149 2.24 32.15 2.19
CA LEU A 149 1.53 33.37 1.81
C LEU A 149 2.43 34.61 1.93
N SER A 150 3.40 34.56 2.84
CA SER A 150 4.40 35.61 3.03
C SER A 150 5.63 35.42 2.14
N ASP A 151 5.60 34.42 1.26
CA ASP A 151 6.69 34.01 0.37
C ASP A 151 8.04 33.80 1.09
N ASN A 152 7.99 33.32 2.33
CA ASN A 152 9.18 33.01 3.14
C ASN A 152 9.64 31.56 2.97
N ALA A 153 8.77 30.67 2.47
CA ALA A 153 9.05 29.27 2.23
C ALA A 153 8.24 28.73 1.05
N ASP A 154 8.64 27.56 0.55
CA ASP A 154 7.96 26.84 -0.52
C ASP A 154 7.43 25.47 -0.04
N PHE A 155 8.04 24.90 1.01
CA PHE A 155 7.67 23.62 1.62
C PHE A 155 7.74 23.70 3.15
N ILE A 156 6.63 23.45 3.84
CA ILE A 156 6.52 23.62 5.29
C ILE A 156 6.29 22.26 5.93
N LYS A 157 7.07 21.95 6.96
CA LYS A 157 6.83 20.81 7.86
C LYS A 157 6.23 21.29 9.17
N ALA A 158 5.26 20.55 9.70
CA ALA A 158 4.84 20.77 11.07
C ALA A 158 5.92 20.32 12.06
N LYS A 159 6.19 21.14 13.06
CA LYS A 159 6.97 20.83 14.25
C LYS A 159 6.02 20.65 15.42
N PHE A 160 6.21 19.56 16.16
CA PHE A 160 5.40 19.25 17.33
C PHE A 160 6.12 18.31 18.29
N SER A 161 5.67 18.34 19.54
CA SER A 161 6.02 17.40 20.59
C SER A 161 5.06 16.20 20.60
N ARG A 162 5.57 15.02 20.93
CA ARG A 162 4.77 13.78 21.11
C ARG A 162 5.51 12.79 22.01
N GLY A 163 4.77 11.91 22.68
CA GLY A 163 5.33 10.82 23.49
C GLY A 163 5.89 9.63 22.68
N GLY A 164 6.60 9.88 21.57
CA GLY A 164 7.05 8.83 20.65
C GLY A 164 7.86 9.33 19.45
N GLY A 165 7.90 8.52 18.37
CA GLY A 165 8.67 8.82 17.15
C GLY A 165 9.93 7.97 16.96
N ARG A 166 9.91 6.69 17.37
CA ARG A 166 11.08 5.78 17.34
C ARG A 166 11.79 5.75 15.98
N VAL A 167 11.06 5.60 14.88
CA VAL A 167 11.66 5.60 13.52
C VAL A 167 12.24 6.96 13.15
N THR A 168 11.60 8.05 13.60
CA THR A 168 12.13 9.40 13.41
C THR A 168 13.48 9.59 14.12
N GLU A 169 13.58 9.20 15.39
CA GLU A 169 14.77 9.41 16.21
C GLU A 169 15.89 8.41 15.95
N LEU A 170 15.56 7.14 15.68
CA LEU A 170 16.53 6.05 15.59
C LEU A 170 16.91 5.67 14.15
N THR A 171 16.18 6.18 13.15
CA THR A 171 16.45 5.87 11.73
C THR A 171 16.58 7.14 10.91
N ALA A 172 15.51 7.93 10.79
CA ALA A 172 15.50 9.07 9.88
C ALA A 172 16.54 10.13 10.26
N LYS A 173 16.54 10.62 11.50
CA LYS A 173 17.48 11.67 11.95
C LYS A 173 18.95 11.25 11.84
N PRO A 174 19.38 10.06 12.33
CA PRO A 174 20.76 9.60 12.15
C PRO A 174 21.16 9.53 10.68
N MET A 175 20.32 8.97 9.81
CA MET A 175 20.63 8.85 8.38
C MET A 175 20.65 10.21 7.68
N LEU A 176 19.73 11.13 8.00
CA LEU A 176 19.77 12.49 7.47
C LEU A 176 21.06 13.21 7.90
N LYS A 177 21.54 13.06 9.14
CA LYS A 177 22.82 13.67 9.56
C LYS A 177 24.01 13.20 8.72
N VAL A 178 23.99 11.93 8.29
CA VAL A 178 25.06 11.34 7.49
C VAL A 178 24.94 11.75 6.02
N PHE A 179 23.75 11.61 5.43
CA PHE A 179 23.56 11.73 3.99
C PHE A 179 23.00 13.07 3.53
N PHE A 180 22.25 13.79 4.38
CA PHE A 180 21.57 15.06 4.07
C PHE A 180 21.62 16.03 5.27
N PRO A 181 22.83 16.41 5.73
CA PRO A 181 22.98 17.26 6.92
C PRO A 181 22.21 18.58 6.81
N GLU A 182 21.96 19.08 5.59
CA GLU A 182 21.26 20.33 5.29
C GLU A 182 19.81 20.34 5.76
N VAL A 183 19.14 19.18 5.80
CA VAL A 183 17.76 19.02 6.29
C VAL A 183 17.68 18.23 7.59
N SER A 184 18.82 17.89 8.19
CA SER A 184 18.87 17.14 9.45
C SER A 184 18.36 17.93 10.65
N CYS A 185 18.21 19.26 10.52
CA CYS A 185 17.65 20.15 11.52
C CYS A 185 16.12 20.06 11.65
N ILE A 186 15.43 19.46 10.68
CA ILE A 186 13.98 19.29 10.72
C ILE A 186 13.59 18.37 11.89
N SER A 187 12.71 18.87 12.76
CA SER A 187 12.33 18.24 14.02
C SER A 187 11.50 16.97 13.81
N GLN A 188 10.56 17.01 12.86
CA GLN A 188 9.65 15.89 12.54
C GLN A 188 9.72 15.50 11.05
N PRO A 189 10.84 14.96 10.54
CA PRO A 189 11.04 14.70 9.10
C PRO A 189 10.06 13.66 8.52
N LEU A 190 9.43 12.84 9.37
CA LEU A 190 8.44 11.84 8.97
C LEU A 190 6.98 12.26 9.29
N GLY A 191 6.74 13.47 9.78
CA GLY A 191 5.38 13.91 10.12
C GLY A 191 4.54 14.16 8.87
N GLY A 192 3.30 13.66 8.82
CA GLY A 192 2.43 13.79 7.64
C GLY A 192 1.77 15.15 7.45
N ILE A 193 1.90 16.07 8.42
CA ILE A 193 1.40 17.43 8.29
C ILE A 193 2.42 18.30 7.53
N ILE A 194 2.07 18.63 6.29
CA ILE A 194 2.89 19.36 5.32
C ILE A 194 2.03 20.44 4.67
N ALA A 195 2.58 21.63 4.42
CA ALA A 195 1.97 22.62 3.53
C ALA A 195 2.94 23.00 2.42
N CYS A 196 2.46 23.08 1.18
CA CYS A 196 3.32 23.32 0.03
C CYS A 196 2.55 23.95 -1.15
N LYS A 197 3.26 24.67 -2.03
CA LYS A 197 2.72 25.14 -3.31
C LYS A 197 2.47 23.92 -4.23
N LYS A 198 1.27 23.82 -4.81
CA LYS A 198 0.86 22.75 -5.74
C LYS A 198 1.85 22.59 -6.91
N ALA A 199 2.35 23.70 -7.44
CA ALA A 199 3.33 23.70 -8.53
C ALA A 199 4.69 23.08 -8.15
N LEU A 200 5.10 23.16 -6.89
CA LEU A 200 6.29 22.46 -6.40
C LEU A 200 5.98 20.97 -6.24
N LEU A 201 4.86 20.61 -5.59
CA LEU A 201 4.45 19.21 -5.40
C LEU A 201 4.37 18.43 -6.71
N LYS A 202 3.84 19.01 -7.79
CA LYS A 202 3.80 18.38 -9.12
C LYS A 202 5.16 18.04 -9.72
N LYS A 203 6.24 18.64 -9.19
CA LYS A 203 7.61 18.34 -9.61
C LYS A 203 8.27 17.31 -8.70
N LEU A 204 7.73 17.02 -7.52
CA LEU A 204 8.33 16.08 -6.57
C LEU A 204 7.90 14.63 -6.87
N THR A 205 8.72 13.69 -6.44
CA THR A 205 8.43 12.26 -6.56
C THR A 205 7.73 11.77 -5.28
N PHE A 206 6.60 11.06 -5.45
CA PHE A 206 5.87 10.47 -4.33
C PHE A 206 6.27 9.00 -4.18
N GLU A 207 7.14 8.74 -3.22
CA GLU A 207 7.52 7.37 -2.83
C GLU A 207 6.32 6.59 -2.28
N SER A 208 6.29 5.27 -2.50
CA SER A 208 5.23 4.42 -1.97
C SER A 208 5.36 4.22 -0.46
N GLY A 209 4.22 4.04 0.23
CA GLY A 209 4.20 3.63 1.64
C GLY A 209 4.66 4.72 2.61
N TYR A 210 5.37 4.34 3.67
CA TYR A 210 5.79 5.25 4.74
C TYR A 210 7.00 6.12 4.36
N GLY A 211 7.65 5.82 3.23
CA GLY A 211 8.80 6.58 2.73
C GLY A 211 8.43 7.92 2.09
N VAL A 212 7.14 8.20 1.85
CA VAL A 212 6.72 9.43 1.15
C VAL A 212 7.14 10.70 1.88
N ASP A 213 6.94 10.78 3.20
CA ASP A 213 7.16 12.02 3.95
C ASP A 213 8.64 12.43 3.94
N ILE A 214 9.55 11.46 4.07
CA ILE A 214 11.00 11.68 3.99
C ILE A 214 11.45 11.95 2.55
N GLY A 215 10.86 11.25 1.58
CA GLY A 215 11.16 11.43 0.15
C GLY A 215 10.82 12.84 -0.30
N LEU A 216 9.63 13.33 0.03
CA LEU A 216 9.20 14.69 -0.29
C LEU A 216 10.13 15.75 0.32
N LEU A 217 10.56 15.57 1.58
CA LEU A 217 11.49 16.48 2.24
C LEU A 217 12.84 16.55 1.50
N ILE A 218 13.43 15.40 1.18
CA ILE A 218 14.74 15.33 0.53
C ILE A 218 14.64 15.85 -0.91
N ASP A 219 13.63 15.44 -1.67
CA ASP A 219 13.44 15.86 -3.06
C ASP A 219 13.18 17.37 -3.16
N ALA A 220 12.35 17.92 -2.26
CA ALA A 220 12.14 19.37 -2.18
C ALA A 220 13.46 20.12 -1.94
N HIS A 221 14.30 19.63 -1.02
CA HIS A 221 15.62 20.21 -0.77
C HIS A 221 16.53 20.12 -1.99
N LEU A 222 16.63 18.95 -2.64
CA LEU A 222 17.46 18.74 -3.82
C LEU A 222 17.02 19.61 -5.01
N LYS A 223 15.74 19.99 -5.08
CA LYS A 223 15.21 20.94 -6.07
C LYS A 223 15.33 22.41 -5.64
N GLY A 224 16.01 22.69 -4.53
CA GLY A 224 16.30 24.05 -4.05
C GLY A 224 15.11 24.76 -3.39
N ALA A 225 14.10 24.02 -2.92
CA ALA A 225 12.97 24.62 -2.22
C ALA A 225 13.41 25.23 -0.87
N ARG A 226 12.83 26.39 -0.52
CA ARG A 226 12.99 26.98 0.82
C ARG A 226 12.10 26.20 1.79
N ILE A 227 12.72 25.46 2.70
CA ILE A 227 12.02 24.62 3.67
C ILE A 227 11.98 25.32 5.03
N CYS A 228 10.83 25.31 5.70
CA CYS A 228 10.75 25.76 7.09
C CYS A 228 9.86 24.84 7.95
N GLU A 229 9.93 25.04 9.26
CA GLU A 229 9.05 24.38 10.23
C GLU A 229 8.09 25.37 10.87
N VAL A 230 6.85 24.95 11.09
CA VAL A 230 5.86 25.70 11.87
C VAL A 230 5.51 24.89 13.12
N ASP A 231 5.65 25.50 14.29
CA ASP A 231 5.30 24.86 15.55
C ASP A 231 3.77 24.83 15.73
N ILE A 232 3.23 23.62 15.84
CA ILE A 232 1.79 23.34 16.03
C ILE A 232 1.49 22.79 17.44
N GLY A 233 2.49 22.81 18.34
CA GLY A 233 2.36 22.40 19.72
C GLY A 233 2.59 20.90 19.95
N SER A 234 1.55 20.18 20.36
CA SER A 234 1.63 18.77 20.72
C SER A 234 0.62 17.94 19.94
N LEU A 235 1.02 16.72 19.55
CA LEU A 235 0.13 15.75 18.92
C LEU A 235 0.16 14.42 19.67
N GLU A 236 -1.01 13.85 19.87
CA GLU A 236 -1.17 12.48 20.37
C GLU A 236 -1.38 11.53 19.20
N HIS A 237 -0.61 10.43 19.19
CA HIS A 237 -0.74 9.35 18.21
C HIS A 237 -0.62 8.02 18.93
N ASP A 238 -1.37 7.03 18.43
CA ASP A 238 -1.22 5.66 18.88
C ASP A 238 0.14 5.10 18.48
N SER A 239 0.78 4.41 19.43
CA SER A 239 2.09 3.80 19.20
C SER A 239 1.90 2.44 18.53
N GLN A 240 2.47 2.29 17.33
CA GLN A 240 2.45 1.02 16.60
C GLN A 240 3.29 -0.07 17.31
N PRO A 241 2.94 -1.37 17.14
CA PRO A 241 3.78 -2.48 17.56
C PRO A 241 5.20 -2.37 16.98
N LEU A 242 6.20 -2.88 17.71
CA LEU A 242 7.61 -2.74 17.31
C LEU A 242 7.91 -3.34 15.93
N VAL A 243 7.28 -4.47 15.59
CA VAL A 243 7.47 -5.17 14.31
C VAL A 243 6.98 -4.32 13.12
N ASP A 244 5.85 -3.64 13.28
CA ASP A 244 5.32 -2.75 12.25
C ASP A 244 6.26 -1.54 12.05
N LEU A 245 6.89 -1.05 13.13
CA LEU A 245 7.89 0.01 13.05
C LEU A 245 9.19 -0.42 12.39
N THR A 246 9.61 -1.69 12.51
CA THR A 246 10.78 -2.19 11.77
C THR A 246 10.54 -2.11 10.26
N THR A 247 9.33 -2.43 9.80
CA THR A 247 8.98 -2.32 8.37
C THR A 247 9.04 -0.86 7.92
N MET A 248 8.46 0.05 8.70
CA MET A 248 8.51 1.49 8.45
C MET A 248 9.95 2.01 8.42
N ALA A 249 10.80 1.61 9.36
CA ALA A 249 12.21 2.00 9.41
C ALA A 249 12.96 1.56 8.16
N ASN A 250 12.74 0.33 7.70
CA ASN A 250 13.37 -0.18 6.49
C ASN A 250 12.90 0.56 5.23
N GLU A 251 11.61 0.91 5.12
CA GLU A 251 11.10 1.73 4.02
C GLU A 251 11.71 3.13 4.00
N VAL A 252 11.76 3.79 5.16
CA VAL A 252 12.39 5.12 5.32
C VAL A 252 13.88 5.06 4.95
N ALA A 253 14.61 4.07 5.46
CA ALA A 253 16.02 3.89 5.15
C ALA A 253 16.25 3.65 3.65
N ARG A 254 15.39 2.83 3.01
CA ARG A 254 15.42 2.59 1.57
C ARG A 254 15.29 3.89 0.78
N VAL A 255 14.33 4.74 1.13
CA VAL A 255 14.11 6.01 0.44
C VAL A 255 15.30 6.96 0.64
N ILE A 256 15.82 7.10 1.86
CA ILE A 256 16.97 7.97 2.12
C ILE A 256 18.17 7.54 1.25
N HIS A 257 18.53 6.26 1.30
CA HIS A 257 19.61 5.71 0.48
C HIS A 257 19.37 5.86 -1.03
N HIS A 258 18.13 5.71 -1.50
CA HIS A 258 17.78 5.94 -2.90
C HIS A 258 18.14 7.36 -3.34
N TYR A 259 17.70 8.37 -2.57
CA TYR A 259 18.06 9.76 -2.83
C TYR A 259 19.57 10.00 -2.62
N SER A 260 20.21 9.36 -1.64
CA SER A 260 21.66 9.48 -1.43
C SER A 260 22.45 9.02 -2.65
N ARG A 261 22.02 7.91 -3.28
CA ARG A 261 22.60 7.42 -4.54
C ARG A 261 22.39 8.44 -5.66
N GLN A 262 21.17 8.94 -5.84
CA GLN A 262 20.88 9.95 -6.88
C GLN A 262 21.71 11.22 -6.71
N ALA A 263 21.94 11.65 -5.46
CA ALA A 263 22.75 12.81 -5.13
C ALA A 263 24.28 12.53 -5.16
N GLY A 264 24.71 11.32 -5.52
CA GLY A 264 26.13 10.94 -5.55
C GLY A 264 26.79 10.81 -4.17
N ARG A 265 25.99 10.72 -3.10
CA ARG A 265 26.43 10.66 -1.69
C ARG A 265 26.61 9.22 -1.19
N LEU A 266 26.38 8.23 -2.05
CA LEU A 266 26.38 6.82 -1.69
C LEU A 266 26.74 5.92 -2.88
N HIS A 267 27.76 5.09 -2.73
CA HIS A 267 28.26 4.21 -3.79
C HIS A 267 27.53 2.85 -3.82
N VAL A 268 27.26 2.37 -5.04
CA VAL A 268 26.24 1.35 -5.39
C VAL A 268 26.56 -0.07 -4.88
N GLU A 269 27.84 -0.39 -4.73
CA GLU A 269 28.32 -1.77 -4.53
C GLU A 269 27.92 -2.37 -3.18
N GLN A 270 27.65 -1.55 -2.15
CA GLN A 270 27.33 -2.04 -0.80
C GLN A 270 25.81 -2.17 -0.52
N ILE A 271 24.93 -1.73 -1.43
CA ILE A 271 23.50 -1.52 -1.13
C ILE A 271 22.57 -2.36 -1.97
N SER A 272 22.93 -2.68 -3.22
CA SER A 272 22.08 -3.55 -4.06
C SER A 272 21.88 -4.92 -3.42
N GLU A 273 22.91 -5.47 -2.77
CA GLU A 273 22.81 -6.76 -2.07
C GLU A 273 21.88 -6.68 -0.86
N MET A 274 22.00 -5.62 -0.04
CA MET A 274 21.10 -5.38 1.10
C MET A 274 19.63 -5.27 0.67
N TYR A 275 19.32 -4.56 -0.41
CA TYR A 275 17.95 -4.45 -0.90
C TYR A 275 17.40 -5.74 -1.50
N GLU A 276 18.23 -6.51 -2.20
CA GLU A 276 17.83 -7.81 -2.72
C GLU A 276 17.58 -8.81 -1.58
N GLU A 277 18.39 -8.78 -0.51
CA GLU A 277 18.13 -9.56 0.70
C GLU A 277 16.86 -9.12 1.41
N GLN A 278 16.61 -7.82 1.54
CA GLN A 278 15.37 -7.30 2.13
C GLN A 278 14.14 -7.70 1.31
N ARG A 279 14.21 -7.62 -0.03
CA ARG A 279 13.10 -8.07 -0.92
C ARG A 279 12.81 -9.56 -0.72
N VAL A 280 13.85 -10.39 -0.66
CA VAL A 280 13.72 -11.81 -0.37
C VAL A 280 13.13 -12.04 1.02
N ALA A 281 13.51 -11.25 2.03
CA ALA A 281 12.95 -11.34 3.37
C ALA A 281 11.46 -10.98 3.41
N THR A 282 11.03 -9.93 2.68
CA THR A 282 9.61 -9.56 2.58
C THR A 282 8.77 -10.54 1.76
N ALA A 283 9.40 -11.26 0.83
CA ALA A 283 8.78 -12.33 0.05
C ALA A 283 8.73 -13.67 0.80
N SER A 284 9.41 -13.77 1.95
CA SER A 284 9.50 -15.01 2.71
C SER A 284 8.17 -15.36 3.37
N PHE A 285 7.89 -16.66 3.42
CA PHE A 285 6.71 -17.18 4.12
C PHE A 285 6.65 -16.77 5.61
N ASP A 286 7.79 -16.72 6.31
CA ASP A 286 7.81 -16.32 7.73
C ASP A 286 7.34 -14.87 7.92
N TYR A 287 7.71 -13.98 7.00
CA TYR A 287 7.21 -12.60 6.98
C TYR A 287 5.69 -12.56 6.76
N ILE A 288 5.16 -13.39 5.86
CA ILE A 288 3.73 -13.47 5.54
C ILE A 288 2.94 -13.94 6.77
N ILE A 289 3.39 -15.00 7.46
CA ILE A 289 2.72 -15.56 8.63
C ILE A 289 2.69 -14.57 9.80
N ASN A 290 3.74 -13.77 10.00
CA ASN A 290 3.73 -12.75 11.05
C ASN A 290 2.67 -11.65 10.81
N ARG A 291 2.27 -11.41 9.56
CA ARG A 291 1.22 -10.44 9.19
C ARG A 291 -0.19 -11.04 9.15
N GLN A 292 -0.35 -12.29 9.58
CA GLN A 292 -1.63 -12.97 9.63
C GLN A 292 -2.65 -12.23 10.52
N LYS A 293 -2.19 -11.55 11.57
CA LYS A 293 -3.03 -10.75 12.51
C LYS A 293 -4.30 -11.52 12.98
N GLY A 294 -4.16 -12.83 13.19
CA GLY A 294 -5.24 -13.71 13.66
C GLY A 294 -6.21 -14.23 12.57
N ARG A 295 -6.06 -13.82 11.30
CA ARG A 295 -6.87 -14.33 10.18
C ARG A 295 -6.58 -15.80 9.94
N ARG A 296 -7.60 -16.66 9.98
CA ARG A 296 -7.41 -18.11 9.78
C ARG A 296 -7.85 -18.64 8.43
N LYS A 297 -8.21 -17.75 7.50
CA LYS A 297 -8.60 -18.13 6.14
C LYS A 297 -7.63 -17.57 5.11
N VAL A 298 -7.35 -18.29 4.03
CA VAL A 298 -6.46 -17.83 2.95
C VAL A 298 -6.98 -18.18 1.57
N VAL A 299 -6.80 -17.28 0.61
CA VAL A 299 -7.02 -17.49 -0.83
C VAL A 299 -5.67 -17.37 -1.52
N LEU A 300 -5.33 -18.37 -2.31
CA LEU A 300 -4.14 -18.41 -3.15
C LEU A 300 -4.56 -18.26 -4.61
N LEU A 301 -4.01 -17.25 -5.28
CA LEU A 301 -4.31 -16.92 -6.67
C LEU A 301 -3.05 -17.17 -7.49
N ASP A 302 -3.16 -17.94 -8.57
CA ASP A 302 -2.16 -17.84 -9.63
C ASP A 302 -2.21 -16.46 -10.33
N MET A 303 -1.09 -16.08 -10.93
CA MET A 303 -0.94 -14.82 -11.66
C MET A 303 -1.31 -14.96 -13.15
N ASP A 304 -0.49 -15.72 -13.89
CA ASP A 304 -0.42 -15.70 -15.34
C ASP A 304 -1.50 -16.59 -15.96
N GLY A 305 -2.47 -16.02 -16.67
CA GLY A 305 -3.63 -16.76 -17.19
C GLY A 305 -4.82 -16.76 -16.21
N THR A 306 -4.54 -16.55 -14.92
CA THR A 306 -5.53 -16.52 -13.85
C THR A 306 -6.02 -15.11 -13.53
N ILE A 307 -5.25 -14.26 -12.82
CA ILE A 307 -5.67 -12.87 -12.55
C ILE A 307 -5.38 -11.92 -13.72
N THR A 308 -4.38 -12.26 -14.54
CA THR A 308 -4.13 -11.61 -15.83
C THR A 308 -4.51 -12.60 -16.95
N PRO A 309 -5.14 -12.18 -18.04
CA PRO A 309 -5.47 -13.09 -19.15
C PRO A 309 -4.21 -13.55 -19.92
N ASN A 310 -3.17 -12.72 -19.93
CA ASN A 310 -1.90 -12.99 -20.60
C ASN A 310 -0.83 -13.47 -19.60
N ARG A 311 0.24 -14.06 -20.15
CA ARG A 311 1.43 -14.44 -19.40
C ARG A 311 2.45 -13.29 -19.42
N PHE A 312 2.97 -12.91 -18.25
CA PHE A 312 3.94 -11.83 -18.09
C PHE A 312 5.16 -11.98 -19.01
N VAL A 313 5.72 -13.19 -19.11
CA VAL A 313 6.90 -13.44 -19.96
C VAL A 313 6.62 -13.20 -21.44
N LYS A 314 5.38 -13.44 -21.92
CA LYS A 314 5.00 -13.13 -23.31
C LYS A 314 4.84 -11.64 -23.54
N ASP A 315 4.19 -10.94 -22.60
CA ASP A 315 4.05 -9.48 -22.68
C ASP A 315 5.42 -8.77 -22.58
N LEU A 316 6.35 -9.30 -21.78
CA LEU A 316 7.71 -8.82 -21.67
C LEU A 316 8.53 -9.10 -22.93
N ALA A 317 8.40 -10.30 -23.52
CA ALA A 317 9.05 -10.62 -24.79
C ALA A 317 8.59 -9.66 -25.89
N LYS A 318 7.28 -9.37 -25.93
CA LYS A 318 6.72 -8.37 -26.85
C LYS A 318 7.29 -6.97 -26.66
N PHE A 319 7.44 -6.55 -25.40
CA PHE A 319 8.02 -5.25 -25.08
C PHE A 319 9.50 -5.16 -25.43
N THR A 320 10.23 -6.27 -25.35
CA THR A 320 11.69 -6.34 -25.56
C THR A 320 12.09 -6.83 -26.95
N HIS A 321 11.13 -7.15 -27.82
CA HIS A 321 11.34 -7.69 -29.15
C HIS A 321 12.08 -9.04 -29.15
N THR A 322 11.69 -9.95 -28.24
CA THR A 322 12.30 -11.28 -28.06
C THR A 322 11.29 -12.43 -28.19
N GLU A 323 10.14 -12.20 -28.82
CA GLU A 323 9.04 -13.17 -28.94
C GLU A 323 9.46 -14.45 -29.64
N GLU A 324 10.17 -14.36 -30.77
CA GLU A 324 10.59 -15.53 -31.54
C GLU A 324 11.48 -16.46 -30.72
N THR A 325 12.41 -15.90 -29.95
CA THR A 325 13.30 -16.64 -29.04
C THR A 325 12.51 -17.33 -27.92
N LEU A 326 11.50 -16.63 -27.37
CA LEU A 326 10.68 -17.18 -26.29
C LEU A 326 9.78 -18.31 -26.81
N ASP A 327 9.10 -18.13 -27.94
CA ASP A 327 8.19 -19.14 -28.47
C ASP A 327 8.96 -20.40 -28.91
N ALA A 328 10.13 -20.26 -29.53
CA ALA A 328 11.01 -21.40 -29.85
C ALA A 328 11.41 -22.22 -28.60
N LEU A 329 11.59 -21.55 -27.45
CA LEU A 329 11.90 -22.22 -26.19
C LEU A 329 10.66 -22.90 -25.60
N LEU A 330 9.49 -22.26 -25.63
CA LEU A 330 8.24 -22.83 -25.11
C LEU A 330 7.78 -24.06 -25.88
N ASP A 331 8.09 -24.14 -27.17
CA ASP A 331 7.78 -25.28 -28.04
C ASP A 331 8.73 -26.47 -27.86
N SER A 332 9.89 -26.26 -27.20
CA SER A 332 10.85 -27.34 -26.90
C SER A 332 10.37 -28.21 -25.72
N ALA A 333 10.14 -29.50 -25.98
CA ALA A 333 9.45 -30.41 -25.06
C ALA A 333 10.29 -30.96 -23.89
N GLU A 334 11.57 -30.60 -23.75
CA GLU A 334 12.55 -31.43 -23.02
C GLU A 334 12.95 -30.96 -21.61
N ASN A 335 12.43 -29.86 -21.08
CA ASN A 335 12.90 -29.34 -19.79
C ASN A 335 11.84 -29.38 -18.70
N ASP A 336 12.25 -29.83 -17.50
CA ASP A 336 11.50 -29.64 -16.26
C ASP A 336 11.21 -28.15 -16.00
N ALA A 337 10.21 -27.87 -15.17
CA ALA A 337 9.68 -26.51 -14.98
C ALA A 337 10.73 -25.52 -14.42
N ALA A 338 11.67 -26.00 -13.59
CA ALA A 338 12.75 -25.21 -13.02
C ALA A 338 13.73 -24.77 -14.11
N THR A 339 14.24 -25.74 -14.86
CA THR A 339 15.21 -25.50 -15.94
C THR A 339 14.61 -24.63 -17.04
N ARG A 340 13.31 -24.79 -17.32
CA ARG A 340 12.60 -23.93 -18.29
C ARG A 340 12.54 -22.48 -17.81
N SER A 341 12.23 -22.25 -16.54
CA SER A 341 12.13 -20.91 -15.96
C SER A 341 13.48 -20.18 -15.94
N GLU A 342 14.57 -20.91 -15.69
CA GLU A 342 15.94 -20.39 -15.79
C GLU A 342 16.32 -19.99 -17.22
N LYS A 343 16.03 -20.84 -18.22
CA LYS A 343 16.31 -20.49 -19.62
C LYS A 343 15.48 -19.30 -20.12
N ILE A 344 14.22 -19.18 -19.68
CA ILE A 344 13.38 -18.00 -19.99
C ILE A 344 13.99 -16.74 -19.37
N ALA A 345 14.53 -16.83 -18.15
CA ALA A 345 15.19 -15.69 -17.49
C ALA A 345 16.39 -15.18 -18.30
N GLU A 346 17.15 -16.09 -18.94
CA GLU A 346 18.31 -15.75 -19.76
C GLU A 346 17.95 -14.92 -21.00
N ILE A 347 16.77 -15.12 -21.60
CA ILE A 347 16.29 -14.33 -22.74
C ILE A 347 16.25 -12.84 -22.40
N PHE A 348 15.86 -12.51 -21.17
CA PHE A 348 15.73 -11.13 -20.70
C PHE A 348 17.01 -10.56 -20.09
N LYS A 349 18.15 -11.22 -20.29
CA LYS A 349 19.44 -10.67 -19.88
C LYS A 349 19.69 -9.33 -20.58
N PHE A 350 20.27 -8.39 -19.86
CA PHE A 350 20.50 -7.00 -20.29
C PHE A 350 19.25 -6.12 -20.39
N THR A 351 18.05 -6.66 -20.17
CA THR A 351 16.84 -5.83 -20.06
C THR A 351 16.87 -5.01 -18.78
N HIS A 352 16.60 -3.71 -18.89
CA HIS A 352 16.56 -2.82 -17.73
C HIS A 352 15.31 -3.08 -16.87
N ARG A 353 15.47 -3.04 -15.55
CA ARG A 353 14.44 -3.31 -14.53
C ARG A 353 13.13 -2.55 -14.76
N ASN A 354 13.22 -1.25 -15.05
CA ASN A 354 12.05 -0.42 -15.33
C ASN A 354 11.15 -0.96 -16.46
N GLN A 355 11.67 -1.77 -17.40
CA GLN A 355 10.87 -2.37 -18.47
C GLN A 355 9.99 -3.48 -17.91
N PHE A 356 10.51 -4.32 -17.01
CA PHE A 356 9.72 -5.30 -16.27
C PHE A 356 8.61 -4.63 -15.47
N GLU A 357 8.93 -3.51 -14.82
CA GLU A 357 7.98 -2.73 -14.01
C GLU A 357 6.88 -2.12 -14.89
N LYS A 358 7.25 -1.49 -16.02
CA LYS A 358 6.31 -0.94 -17.01
C LYS A 358 5.37 -2.00 -17.58
N VAL A 359 5.92 -3.14 -18.01
CA VAL A 359 5.11 -4.25 -18.53
C VAL A 359 4.13 -4.71 -17.47
N SER A 360 4.61 -4.98 -16.25
CA SER A 360 3.75 -5.38 -15.12
C SER A 360 2.65 -4.34 -14.84
N MET A 361 2.97 -3.04 -14.82
CA MET A 361 1.96 -1.98 -14.61
C MET A 361 0.92 -1.91 -15.74
N SER A 362 1.30 -2.29 -16.96
CA SER A 362 0.43 -2.23 -18.14
C SER A 362 -0.43 -3.48 -18.36
N MET A 363 -0.10 -4.62 -17.74
CA MET A 363 -0.86 -5.87 -17.93
C MET A 363 -2.34 -5.68 -17.56
N PRO A 364 -3.29 -6.19 -18.36
CA PRO A 364 -4.70 -6.15 -17.99
C PRO A 364 -4.98 -7.08 -16.80
N ILE A 365 -5.86 -6.63 -15.90
CA ILE A 365 -6.40 -7.45 -14.81
C ILE A 365 -7.79 -7.91 -15.25
N ARG A 366 -8.12 -9.19 -15.03
CA ARG A 366 -9.46 -9.70 -15.36
C ARG A 366 -10.53 -8.99 -14.53
N ASP A 367 -11.67 -8.73 -15.16
CA ASP A 367 -12.83 -8.13 -14.49
C ASP A 367 -13.28 -8.97 -13.29
N GLY A 368 -13.61 -8.30 -12.17
CA GLY A 368 -14.07 -8.94 -10.93
C GLY A 368 -12.96 -9.39 -9.99
N VAL A 369 -11.68 -9.40 -10.41
CA VAL A 369 -10.56 -9.83 -9.54
C VAL A 369 -10.43 -8.93 -8.32
N ILE A 370 -10.48 -7.61 -8.52
CA ILE A 370 -10.31 -6.62 -7.45
C ILE A 370 -11.47 -6.71 -6.46
N GLU A 371 -12.71 -6.77 -6.97
CA GLU A 371 -13.93 -6.94 -6.19
C GLU A 371 -13.86 -8.22 -5.34
N PHE A 372 -13.42 -9.31 -5.95
CA PHE A 372 -13.25 -10.60 -5.28
C PHE A 372 -12.20 -10.52 -4.16
N VAL A 373 -11.00 -9.99 -4.44
CA VAL A 373 -9.96 -9.85 -3.41
C VAL A 373 -10.46 -9.01 -2.23
N ASN A 374 -11.09 -7.87 -2.50
CA ASN A 374 -11.63 -6.99 -1.47
C ASN A 374 -12.72 -7.68 -0.64
N GLN A 375 -13.63 -8.42 -1.28
CA GLN A 375 -14.67 -9.18 -0.57
C GLN A 375 -14.06 -10.28 0.30
N MET A 376 -13.10 -11.05 -0.22
CA MET A 376 -12.44 -12.11 0.55
C MET A 376 -11.72 -11.55 1.78
N LYS A 377 -11.01 -10.43 1.62
CA LYS A 377 -10.35 -9.74 2.75
C LYS A 377 -11.35 -9.26 3.80
N ARG A 378 -12.49 -8.68 3.40
CA ARG A 378 -13.58 -8.29 4.32
C ARG A 378 -14.14 -9.49 5.09
N ASN A 379 -14.12 -10.67 4.49
CA ASN A 379 -14.54 -11.93 5.11
C ASN A 379 -13.44 -12.61 5.95
N GLY A 380 -12.36 -11.89 6.24
CA GLY A 380 -11.29 -12.37 7.11
C GLY A 380 -10.29 -13.30 6.43
N PHE A 381 -10.30 -13.41 5.09
CA PHE A 381 -9.25 -14.10 4.36
C PHE A 381 -7.99 -13.23 4.26
N MET A 382 -6.84 -13.88 4.28
CA MET A 382 -5.64 -13.38 3.61
C MET A 382 -5.72 -13.75 2.13
N VAL A 383 -5.32 -12.85 1.24
CA VAL A 383 -5.28 -13.13 -0.20
C VAL A 383 -3.84 -13.00 -0.68
N GLY A 384 -3.32 -14.00 -1.38
CA GLY A 384 -1.95 -13.98 -1.87
C GLY A 384 -1.79 -14.51 -3.29
N LEU A 385 -0.78 -14.00 -3.98
CA LEU A 385 -0.39 -14.46 -5.32
C LEU A 385 0.71 -15.52 -5.21
N ILE A 386 0.53 -16.66 -5.89
CA ILE A 386 1.54 -17.72 -6.02
C ILE A 386 1.84 -17.89 -7.51
N SER A 387 3.04 -17.52 -7.95
CA SER A 387 3.39 -17.53 -9.37
C SER A 387 4.72 -18.21 -9.64
N ASP A 388 4.79 -19.00 -10.72
CA ASP A 388 6.07 -19.52 -11.26
C ASP A 388 6.83 -18.44 -12.05
N SER A 389 6.24 -17.25 -12.21
CA SER A 389 6.84 -16.10 -12.87
C SER A 389 7.78 -15.35 -11.93
N TYR A 390 8.14 -14.12 -12.30
CA TYR A 390 9.09 -13.32 -11.52
C TYR A 390 8.41 -12.49 -10.43
N PHE A 391 9.04 -12.45 -9.27
CA PHE A 391 8.59 -11.70 -8.10
C PHE A 391 8.39 -10.21 -8.38
N ILE A 392 9.15 -9.61 -9.30
CA ILE A 392 8.94 -8.22 -9.71
C ILE A 392 7.54 -7.98 -10.30
N ALA A 393 7.04 -8.93 -11.11
CA ALA A 393 5.71 -8.86 -11.70
C ALA A 393 4.64 -9.21 -10.66
N ALA A 394 4.84 -10.29 -9.91
CA ALA A 394 3.91 -10.74 -8.88
C ALA A 394 3.70 -9.67 -7.79
N GLU A 395 4.75 -8.95 -7.37
CA GLU A 395 4.67 -7.88 -6.37
C GLU A 395 3.91 -6.65 -6.90
N ILE A 396 4.09 -6.31 -8.18
CA ILE A 396 3.31 -5.23 -8.81
C ILE A 396 1.85 -5.65 -8.95
N MET A 397 1.57 -6.89 -9.38
CA MET A 397 0.21 -7.42 -9.46
C MET A 397 -0.46 -7.42 -8.09
N ARG A 398 0.24 -7.90 -7.06
CA ARG A 398 -0.24 -7.92 -5.68
C ARG A 398 -0.73 -6.55 -5.24
N LYS A 399 0.05 -5.50 -5.51
CA LYS A 399 -0.32 -4.11 -5.21
C LYS A 399 -1.54 -3.67 -6.00
N ARG A 400 -1.60 -3.98 -7.30
CA ARG A 400 -2.71 -3.58 -8.18
C ARG A 400 -4.04 -4.28 -7.85
N ILE A 401 -4.00 -5.52 -7.34
CA ILE A 401 -5.20 -6.27 -6.93
C ILE A 401 -5.49 -6.22 -5.44
N PHE A 402 -4.75 -5.41 -4.66
CA PHE A 402 -4.94 -5.24 -3.21
C PHE A 402 -4.70 -6.52 -2.38
N ALA A 403 -3.92 -7.48 -2.89
CA ALA A 403 -3.58 -8.71 -2.19
C ALA A 403 -2.58 -8.46 -1.03
N ASP A 404 -2.62 -9.32 -0.02
CA ASP A 404 -1.80 -9.22 1.19
C ASP A 404 -0.33 -9.60 0.94
N PHE A 405 -0.06 -10.59 0.09
CA PHE A 405 1.29 -11.09 -0.18
C PHE A 405 1.46 -11.65 -1.60
N ALA A 406 2.70 -11.85 -2.02
CA ALA A 406 3.07 -12.55 -3.23
C ALA A 406 4.25 -13.47 -2.95
N ILE A 407 4.27 -14.65 -3.57
CA ILE A 407 5.38 -15.59 -3.54
C ILE A 407 5.66 -16.00 -4.99
N ALA A 408 6.89 -15.79 -5.43
CA ALA A 408 7.34 -16.08 -6.79
C ALA A 408 8.88 -16.20 -6.83
N HIS A 409 9.44 -16.44 -8.01
CA HIS A 409 10.89 -16.59 -8.19
C HIS A 409 11.58 -15.23 -8.37
N THR A 410 12.80 -15.08 -7.85
CA THR A 410 13.50 -13.78 -7.88
C THR A 410 14.50 -13.73 -9.02
N LEU A 411 14.24 -12.88 -10.01
CA LEU A 411 15.20 -12.55 -11.05
C LEU A 411 16.29 -11.64 -10.50
N LYS A 412 17.56 -11.93 -10.79
CA LYS A 412 18.71 -11.16 -10.30
C LYS A 412 19.02 -9.96 -11.18
N PHE A 413 19.14 -8.79 -10.55
CA PHE A 413 19.52 -7.54 -11.19
C PHE A 413 20.86 -7.05 -10.65
N GLN A 414 21.69 -6.47 -11.51
CA GLN A 414 22.91 -5.77 -11.15
C GLN A 414 22.86 -4.38 -11.79
N ASN A 415 22.97 -3.33 -10.99
CA ASN A 415 22.83 -1.94 -11.44
C ASN A 415 21.56 -1.72 -12.28
N ASP A 416 20.43 -2.27 -11.81
CA ASP A 416 19.12 -2.19 -12.48
C ASP A 416 19.04 -2.91 -13.84
N ILE A 417 20.05 -3.70 -14.20
CA ILE A 417 20.08 -4.53 -15.41
C ILE A 417 19.87 -6.00 -15.05
N CYS A 418 18.97 -6.68 -15.76
CA CYS A 418 18.73 -8.10 -15.58
C CYS A 418 19.99 -8.92 -15.92
N THR A 419 20.41 -9.79 -15.00
CA THR A 419 21.59 -10.65 -15.18
C THR A 419 21.27 -11.93 -15.95
N GLY A 420 19.99 -12.23 -16.17
CA GLY A 420 19.50 -13.51 -16.72
C GLY A 420 19.47 -14.66 -15.71
N LYS A 421 19.96 -14.45 -14.47
CA LYS A 421 19.99 -15.48 -13.43
C LYS A 421 18.71 -15.46 -12.59
N LEU A 422 18.09 -16.62 -12.42
CA LEU A 422 16.91 -16.81 -11.58
C LEU A 422 17.33 -17.43 -10.23
N LYS A 423 16.78 -16.90 -9.13
CA LYS A 423 16.81 -17.55 -7.82
C LYS A 423 15.42 -18.11 -7.54
N LEU A 424 15.29 -19.43 -7.57
CA LEU A 424 14.05 -20.12 -7.22
C LEU A 424 13.74 -19.89 -5.73
N SER A 425 12.45 -19.76 -5.41
CA SER A 425 12.03 -19.60 -4.02
C SER A 425 12.09 -20.96 -3.31
N ALA A 426 12.68 -20.99 -2.12
CA ALA A 426 12.74 -22.18 -1.28
C ALA A 426 11.34 -22.73 -0.95
N ASP A 427 10.33 -21.86 -0.99
CA ASP A 427 8.94 -22.17 -0.64
C ASP A 427 8.29 -23.16 -1.63
N PHE A 428 8.83 -23.29 -2.84
CA PHE A 428 8.32 -24.18 -3.88
C PHE A 428 8.91 -25.60 -3.80
N TYR A 429 9.94 -25.83 -2.96
CA TYR A 429 10.53 -27.15 -2.78
C TYR A 429 9.78 -27.97 -1.75
N ALA A 430 9.74 -29.30 -1.95
CA ALA A 430 9.17 -30.23 -0.98
C ALA A 430 10.00 -30.28 0.32
N ASP A 431 11.33 -30.25 0.21
CA ASP A 431 12.26 -30.07 1.33
C ASP A 431 12.95 -28.70 1.26
N GLN A 432 12.58 -27.82 2.19
CA GLN A 432 13.08 -26.44 2.26
C GLN A 432 14.55 -26.35 2.68
N LYS A 433 15.05 -27.31 3.47
CA LYS A 433 16.42 -27.26 4.01
C LYS A 433 17.45 -27.71 2.98
N LEU A 434 17.08 -28.71 2.18
CA LEU A 434 17.94 -29.24 1.13
C LEU A 434 17.77 -28.51 -0.21
N ALA A 435 16.72 -27.69 -0.37
CA ALA A 435 16.35 -27.04 -1.62
C ALA A 435 16.40 -28.03 -2.81
N SER A 436 15.88 -29.24 -2.57
CA SER A 436 15.99 -30.37 -3.48
C SER A 436 14.61 -31.00 -3.73
N GLY A 437 14.46 -31.65 -4.89
CA GLY A 437 13.20 -32.25 -5.33
C GLY A 437 12.42 -31.39 -6.33
N GLN A 438 11.23 -31.88 -6.73
CA GLN A 438 10.39 -31.22 -7.72
C GLN A 438 9.75 -29.94 -7.16
N ILE A 439 9.94 -28.82 -7.86
CA ILE A 439 9.28 -27.56 -7.51
C ILE A 439 7.80 -27.60 -7.93
N CYS A 440 6.91 -27.13 -7.06
CA CYS A 440 5.50 -26.90 -7.42
C CYS A 440 4.80 -25.95 -6.44
N LYS A 441 3.72 -25.31 -6.89
CA LYS A 441 2.86 -24.45 -6.05
C LYS A 441 2.18 -25.21 -4.91
N GLY A 442 1.95 -26.53 -5.08
CA GLY A 442 1.41 -27.38 -4.02
C GLY A 442 2.30 -27.40 -2.77
N ASN A 443 3.62 -27.35 -2.94
CA ASN A 443 4.56 -27.27 -1.82
C ASN A 443 4.41 -25.96 -1.04
N VAL A 444 4.13 -24.85 -1.73
CA VAL A 444 3.84 -23.56 -1.08
C VAL A 444 2.57 -23.67 -0.24
N LEU A 445 1.48 -24.21 -0.80
CA LEU A 445 0.22 -24.40 -0.07
C LEU A 445 0.39 -25.32 1.15
N ASN A 446 1.17 -26.41 1.02
CA ASN A 446 1.49 -27.29 2.15
C ASN A 446 2.11 -26.54 3.34
N ARG A 447 2.79 -25.41 3.13
CA ARG A 447 3.27 -24.57 4.23
C ARG A 447 2.15 -23.86 4.97
N PHE A 448 1.11 -23.43 4.27
CA PHE A 448 -0.08 -22.85 4.87
C PHE A 448 -0.91 -23.88 5.65
N LEU A 449 -0.89 -25.15 5.23
CA LEU A 449 -1.56 -26.26 5.92
C LEU A 449 -0.73 -26.83 7.08
N SER A 450 0.59 -26.85 6.95
CA SER A 450 1.47 -27.49 7.92
C SER A 450 1.73 -26.62 9.14
N LYS A 451 1.75 -27.27 10.30
CA LYS A 451 2.54 -26.88 11.47
C LYS A 451 2.72 -28.09 12.39
N LEU A 452 2.98 -29.27 11.81
CA LEU A 452 3.04 -30.60 12.45
C LEU A 452 1.87 -31.04 13.37
N ASN A 453 0.96 -30.18 13.87
CA ASN A 453 -0.27 -30.54 14.63
C ASN A 453 -1.30 -29.40 14.88
N ASN A 454 -1.17 -28.20 14.28
CA ASN A 454 -2.21 -27.17 14.34
C ASN A 454 -2.16 -26.27 13.09
N PRO A 455 -3.10 -26.40 12.13
CA PRO A 455 -2.99 -25.71 10.85
C PRO A 455 -3.09 -24.19 11.03
N LEU A 456 -2.20 -23.46 10.35
CA LEU A 456 -2.15 -21.99 10.36
C LEU A 456 -3.46 -21.39 9.84
N PHE A 457 -4.02 -22.01 8.81
CA PHE A 457 -5.28 -21.65 8.19
C PHE A 457 -6.25 -22.83 8.25
N ASN A 458 -7.51 -22.57 8.58
CA ASN A 458 -8.57 -23.56 8.65
C ASN A 458 -9.53 -23.52 7.45
N GLU A 459 -9.33 -22.58 6.52
CA GLU A 459 -10.02 -22.54 5.23
C GLU A 459 -9.04 -22.00 4.18
N VAL A 460 -8.73 -22.80 3.17
CA VAL A 460 -7.77 -22.53 2.09
C VAL A 460 -8.48 -22.64 0.75
N TRP A 461 -8.47 -21.56 -0.04
CA TRP A 461 -8.98 -21.60 -1.41
C TRP A 461 -7.83 -21.42 -2.39
N ALA A 462 -7.95 -22.03 -3.56
CA ALA A 462 -6.98 -21.89 -4.63
C ALA A 462 -7.69 -21.63 -5.98
N ILE A 463 -7.13 -20.72 -6.78
CA ILE A 463 -7.59 -20.42 -8.14
C ILE A 463 -6.40 -20.46 -9.09
N GLY A 464 -6.55 -21.16 -10.21
CA GLY A 464 -5.54 -21.30 -11.26
C GLY A 464 -6.14 -21.49 -12.65
N ASP A 465 -5.31 -21.71 -13.66
CA ASP A 465 -5.73 -21.94 -15.05
C ASP A 465 -5.03 -23.15 -15.71
N ASN A 466 -3.89 -23.58 -15.18
CA ASN A 466 -2.97 -24.46 -15.90
C ASN A 466 -2.41 -25.60 -15.02
N LEU A 467 -1.88 -26.65 -15.64
CA LEU A 467 -1.53 -27.91 -14.96
C LEU A 467 -0.46 -27.77 -13.86
N ASN A 468 0.36 -26.73 -13.90
CA ASN A 468 1.27 -26.35 -12.80
C ASN A 468 0.52 -26.00 -11.50
N ASP A 469 -0.73 -25.56 -11.59
CA ASP A 469 -1.60 -25.28 -10.45
C ASP A 469 -2.28 -26.53 -9.90
N LEU A 470 -2.31 -27.63 -10.64
CA LEU A 470 -3.13 -28.80 -10.31
C LEU A 470 -2.86 -29.31 -8.89
N ASN A 471 -1.60 -29.43 -8.47
CA ASN A 471 -1.26 -29.88 -7.13
C ASN A 471 -1.76 -28.89 -6.05
N MET A 472 -1.60 -27.58 -6.27
CA MET A 472 -2.15 -26.55 -5.38
C MET A 472 -3.68 -26.64 -5.30
N LEU A 473 -4.36 -26.81 -6.43
CA LEU A 473 -5.81 -26.94 -6.50
C LEU A 473 -6.32 -28.23 -5.84
N LEU A 474 -5.56 -29.33 -5.88
CA LEU A 474 -5.98 -30.58 -5.23
C LEU A 474 -5.86 -30.52 -3.69
N LEU A 475 -4.97 -29.68 -3.16
CA LEU A 475 -4.74 -29.55 -1.72
C LEU A 475 -5.66 -28.54 -1.02
N ALA A 476 -6.27 -27.61 -1.76
CA ALA A 476 -7.14 -26.58 -1.18
C ALA A 476 -8.54 -27.11 -0.79
N ASP A 477 -9.18 -26.47 0.19
CA ASP A 477 -10.54 -26.79 0.63
C ASP A 477 -11.60 -26.41 -0.41
N LYS A 478 -11.34 -25.35 -1.19
CA LYS A 478 -12.16 -24.98 -2.35
C LYS A 478 -11.26 -24.55 -3.50
N SER A 479 -11.52 -25.11 -4.67
CA SER A 479 -10.62 -24.97 -5.80
C SER A 479 -11.39 -24.57 -7.04
N PHE A 480 -10.88 -23.55 -7.73
CA PHE A 480 -11.50 -23.02 -8.92
C PHE A 480 -10.51 -22.95 -10.07
N VAL A 481 -11.00 -23.21 -11.28
CA VAL A 481 -10.21 -23.07 -12.50
C VAL A 481 -10.91 -22.12 -13.46
N ILE A 482 -10.17 -21.15 -13.99
CA ILE A 482 -10.68 -20.20 -14.98
C ILE A 482 -10.02 -20.49 -16.33
N GLU A 483 -10.82 -20.52 -17.41
CA GLU A 483 -10.35 -20.81 -18.78
C GLU A 483 -9.30 -21.95 -18.88
N PRO A 484 -9.63 -23.16 -18.34
CA PRO A 484 -8.65 -24.23 -18.15
C PRO A 484 -7.94 -24.62 -19.46
N LYS A 485 -6.60 -24.67 -19.42
CA LYS A 485 -5.78 -25.06 -20.58
C LYS A 485 -5.71 -26.57 -20.81
N SER A 486 -6.20 -27.38 -19.86
CA SER A 486 -6.18 -28.84 -19.93
C SER A 486 -7.52 -29.46 -19.56
N LYS A 487 -7.90 -30.53 -20.25
CA LYS A 487 -9.08 -31.34 -19.90
C LYS A 487 -8.90 -32.15 -18.62
N GLU A 488 -7.67 -32.25 -18.09
CA GLU A 488 -7.39 -32.97 -16.84
C GLU A 488 -8.20 -32.44 -15.66
N PHE A 489 -8.43 -31.13 -15.60
CA PHE A 489 -9.23 -30.51 -14.53
C PHE A 489 -10.65 -31.07 -14.44
N LEU A 490 -11.26 -31.43 -15.58
CA LEU A 490 -12.61 -31.99 -15.63
C LEU A 490 -12.71 -33.37 -14.98
N ARG A 491 -11.58 -34.06 -14.76
CA ARG A 491 -11.53 -35.36 -14.07
C ARG A 491 -11.63 -35.23 -12.56
N HIS A 492 -11.40 -34.04 -12.01
CA HIS A 492 -11.39 -33.79 -10.57
C HIS A 492 -12.66 -33.06 -10.13
N LYS A 493 -13.63 -33.79 -9.57
CA LYS A 493 -14.93 -33.25 -9.10
C LYS A 493 -14.81 -32.11 -8.08
N HIS A 494 -13.68 -32.02 -7.38
CA HIS A 494 -13.40 -30.98 -6.37
C HIS A 494 -13.04 -29.62 -6.99
N ILE A 495 -12.55 -29.61 -8.23
CA ILE A 495 -12.14 -28.39 -8.93
C ILE A 495 -13.33 -27.86 -9.73
N LYS A 496 -13.82 -26.67 -9.38
CA LYS A 496 -14.95 -26.03 -10.05
C LYS A 496 -14.47 -25.11 -11.16
N GLN A 497 -14.96 -25.30 -12.37
CA GLN A 497 -14.73 -24.35 -13.45
C GLN A 497 -15.58 -23.11 -13.25
N ILE A 498 -14.98 -21.93 -13.42
CA ILE A 498 -15.65 -20.63 -13.41
C ILE A 498 -15.42 -19.92 -14.74
N SER A 499 -16.38 -19.10 -15.17
CA SER A 499 -16.22 -18.26 -16.36
C SER A 499 -15.63 -16.89 -16.05
N SER A 500 -15.80 -16.40 -14.82
CA SER A 500 -15.30 -15.10 -14.37
C SER A 500 -15.14 -15.05 -12.86
N PHE A 501 -14.35 -14.08 -12.36
CA PHE A 501 -14.26 -13.82 -10.92
C PHE A 501 -15.58 -13.31 -10.33
N ASN A 502 -16.47 -12.73 -11.14
CA ASN A 502 -17.80 -12.30 -10.69
C ASN A 502 -18.66 -13.48 -10.22
N GLU A 503 -18.51 -14.67 -10.82
CA GLU A 503 -19.21 -15.87 -10.34
C GLU A 503 -18.81 -16.21 -8.91
N LEU A 504 -17.52 -16.04 -8.56
CA LEU A 504 -17.01 -16.27 -7.21
C LEU A 504 -17.60 -15.31 -6.17
N LEU A 505 -18.09 -14.13 -6.59
CA LEU A 505 -18.82 -13.20 -5.70
C LEU A 505 -20.21 -13.73 -5.34
N THR A 506 -20.80 -14.54 -6.24
CA THR A 506 -22.18 -15.04 -6.16
C THR A 506 -22.29 -16.47 -5.65
N VAL A 507 -21.20 -17.25 -5.68
CA VAL A 507 -21.17 -18.55 -5.01
C VAL A 507 -21.62 -18.29 -3.58
N SER A 508 -22.69 -18.96 -3.14
CA SER A 508 -23.24 -18.86 -1.78
C SER A 508 -22.18 -19.30 -0.78
N LEU A 509 -21.30 -18.37 -0.42
CA LEU A 509 -20.14 -18.54 0.44
C LEU A 509 -20.43 -18.04 1.87
N PHE A 510 -21.69 -17.67 2.14
CA PHE A 510 -22.08 -16.85 3.28
C PHE A 510 -23.19 -17.44 4.16
N SER A 511 -23.35 -18.77 4.13
CA SER A 511 -24.14 -19.49 5.14
C SER A 511 -23.22 -20.20 6.12
#